data_AF-A0A9D7FYW6-F1
#
_entry.id   AF-A0A9D7FYW6-F1
#
_cell.length_a   1.000
_cell.length_b   1.000
_cell.length_c   1.000
_cell.angle_alpha   90.00
_cell.angle_beta   90.00
_cell.angle_gamma   90.00
#
_symmetry.space_group_name_H-M   'P 1'
#
loop_
_entity.id
_entity.type
_entity.pdbx_description
1 polymer ?
#
loop_
_entity_poly.entity_id
_entity_poly.type
_entity_poly.pdbx_seq_one_letter_code
_entity_poly.pdbx_strand_id
1 'polypeptide(L)'
;MLTSIVAVVLVALGYRAYGWPGVAVVCGAMVMWLLLHFTRMVQVLKRAAHRPVGFVDSAVMLNAKLRAGMTLLHVVAMTRSLGEPKSPKDSQPETYRWTDGSLSWVDCEFHAGKLTRWNMVRPAQAPAELAASDACAAAGGP
;
A
#
# COMPACT_ATOMS: atom_id res chain seq x y z
N MET A 1 12.55 18.12 -7.07
CA MET A 1 13.82 18.63 -7.66
C MET A 1 13.95 20.15 -7.55
N LEU A 2 12.87 20.93 -7.73
CA LEU A 2 12.91 22.40 -7.60
C LEU A 2 13.34 22.90 -6.20
N THR A 3 12.99 22.17 -5.13
CA THR A 3 13.34 22.51 -3.74
C THR A 3 14.85 22.51 -3.49
N SER A 4 15.58 21.55 -4.08
CA SER A 4 17.06 21.42 -3.98
C SER A 4 17.79 22.69 -4.40
N ILE A 5 17.30 23.34 -5.46
CA ILE A 5 17.95 24.51 -6.07
C ILE A 5 17.68 25.78 -5.26
N VAL A 6 16.45 25.96 -4.76
CA VAL A 6 16.06 27.15 -3.97
C VAL A 6 16.89 27.29 -2.69
N ALA A 7 17.18 26.18 -2.03
CA ALA A 7 17.94 26.22 -0.80
C ALA A 7 19.42 26.55 -1.03
N VAL A 8 20.05 26.02 -2.08
CA VAL A 8 21.45 26.33 -2.43
C VAL A 8 21.59 27.83 -2.76
N VAL A 9 20.60 28.42 -3.42
CA VAL A 9 20.57 29.86 -3.70
C VAL A 9 20.43 30.70 -2.43
N LEU A 10 19.60 30.27 -1.46
CA LEU A 10 19.49 30.93 -0.16
C LEU A 10 20.78 30.83 0.67
N VAL A 11 21.51 29.71 0.57
CA VAL A 11 22.83 29.55 1.20
C VAL A 11 23.84 30.57 0.69
N ALA A 12 23.94 30.67 -0.64
CA ALA A 12 24.88 31.59 -1.29
C ALA A 12 24.56 33.06 -0.97
N LEU A 13 23.29 33.42 -0.89
CA LEU A 13 22.85 34.77 -0.51
C LEU A 13 23.11 35.08 0.98
N GLY A 14 22.86 34.11 1.88
CA GLY A 14 23.10 34.27 3.32
C GLY A 14 24.58 34.41 3.68
N TYR A 15 25.47 33.68 2.99
CA TYR A 15 26.92 33.78 3.17
C TYR A 15 27.44 35.17 2.79
N ARG A 16 26.87 35.78 1.74
CA ARG A 16 27.32 37.07 1.20
C ARG A 16 26.85 38.27 2.03
N ALA A 17 25.77 38.13 2.80
CA ALA A 17 25.15 39.24 3.54
C ALA A 17 25.51 39.27 5.04
N TYR A 18 25.75 38.13 5.70
CA TYR A 18 25.82 38.05 7.18
C TYR A 18 27.06 37.36 7.76
N GLY A 19 28.00 36.85 6.95
CA GLY A 19 29.21 36.18 7.45
C GLY A 19 28.90 34.91 8.27
N TRP A 20 29.62 34.70 9.38
CA TRP A 20 29.53 33.49 10.23
C TRP A 20 28.13 33.13 10.77
N PRO A 21 27.29 34.06 11.25
CA PRO A 21 25.92 33.71 11.67
C PRO A 21 25.03 33.25 10.50
N GLY A 22 25.28 33.73 9.28
CA GLY A 22 24.57 33.25 8.08
C GLY A 22 24.85 31.77 7.78
N VAL A 23 26.09 31.32 8.00
CA VAL A 23 26.48 29.90 7.86
C VAL A 23 25.73 29.02 8.86
N ALA A 24 25.60 29.47 10.11
CA ALA A 24 24.88 28.71 11.14
C ALA A 24 23.40 28.53 10.79
N VAL A 25 22.75 29.59 10.29
CA VAL A 25 21.34 29.53 9.84
C VAL A 25 21.16 28.59 8.65
N VAL A 26 22.08 28.66 7.69
CA VAL A 26 22.09 27.76 6.53
C VAL A 26 22.27 26.31 6.94
N CYS A 27 23.27 26.01 7.77
CA CYS A 27 23.51 24.65 8.25
C CYS A 27 22.30 24.13 9.01
N GLY A 28 21.68 24.96 9.86
CA GLY A 28 20.44 24.61 10.55
C GLY A 28 19.28 24.31 9.59
N ALA A 29 19.07 25.17 8.58
CA ALA A 29 18.04 24.96 7.56
C ALA A 29 18.30 23.70 6.73
N MET A 30 19.57 23.41 6.39
CA MET A 30 19.96 22.23 5.63
C MET A 30 19.77 20.95 6.43
N VAL A 31 20.13 20.94 7.72
CA VAL A 31 19.88 19.80 8.62
C VAL A 31 18.38 19.60 8.83
N MET A 32 17.62 20.65 9.16
CA MET A 32 16.17 20.57 9.33
C MET A 32 15.50 20.02 8.06
N TRP A 33 15.90 20.53 6.90
CA TRP A 33 15.35 20.06 5.63
C TRP A 33 15.78 18.63 5.31
N LEU A 34 17.03 18.25 5.56
CA LEU A 34 17.50 16.88 5.39
C LEU A 34 16.68 15.92 6.27
N LEU A 35 16.42 16.30 7.52
CA LEU A 35 15.52 15.56 8.42
C LEU A 35 14.11 15.46 7.83
N LEU A 36 13.51 16.56 7.37
CA LEU A 36 12.17 16.53 6.76
C LEU A 36 12.13 15.69 5.48
N HIS A 37 13.16 15.75 4.64
CA HIS A 37 13.27 14.97 3.41
C HIS A 37 13.40 13.48 3.72
N PHE A 38 14.26 13.14 4.69
CA PHE A 38 14.41 11.78 5.19
C PHE A 38 13.12 11.28 5.83
N THR A 39 12.42 12.10 6.62
CA THR A 39 11.13 11.75 7.22
C THR A 39 10.07 11.50 6.14
N ARG A 40 10.10 12.28 5.05
CA ARG A 40 9.23 12.06 3.88
C ARG A 40 9.50 10.71 3.21
N MET A 41 10.77 10.32 3.05
CA MET A 41 11.13 8.99 2.55
C MET A 41 10.68 7.88 3.50
N VAL A 42 10.88 8.07 4.81
CA VAL A 42 10.45 7.12 5.84
C VAL A 42 8.92 6.98 5.87
N GLN A 43 8.14 8.03 5.59
CA GLN A 43 6.68 7.95 5.49
C GLN A 43 6.21 7.16 4.27
N VAL A 44 6.91 7.27 3.14
CA VAL A 44 6.62 6.45 1.94
C VAL A 44 6.98 4.99 2.19
N LEU A 45 8.14 4.73 2.80
CA LEU A 45 8.56 3.40 3.24
C LEU A 45 7.60 2.84 4.31
N LYS A 46 7.13 3.63 5.26
CA LYS A 46 6.12 3.22 6.26
C LYS A 46 4.77 2.89 5.62
N ARG A 47 4.34 3.61 4.57
CA ARG A 47 3.15 3.25 3.78
C ARG A 47 3.32 1.94 3.00
N ALA A 48 4.53 1.64 2.54
CA ALA A 48 4.86 0.36 1.90
C ALA A 48 5.04 -0.78 2.92
N ALA A 49 5.58 -0.49 4.10
CA ALA A 49 5.86 -1.44 5.19
C ALA A 49 4.62 -1.75 6.05
N HIS A 50 3.56 -0.94 5.97
CA HIS A 50 2.22 -1.30 6.44
C HIS A 50 1.52 -2.32 5.52
N ARG A 51 2.24 -2.98 4.61
CA ARG A 51 1.71 -4.12 3.85
C ARG A 51 1.88 -5.40 4.67
N PRO A 52 0.82 -5.87 5.36
CA PRO A 52 0.83 -7.18 5.97
C PRO A 52 1.08 -8.25 4.88
N VAL A 53 1.54 -9.41 5.34
CA VAL A 53 1.70 -10.63 4.53
C VAL A 53 0.45 -10.83 3.67
N GLY A 54 0.60 -11.08 2.37
CA GLY A 54 -0.51 -11.26 1.44
C GLY A 54 -1.04 -9.99 0.75
N PHE A 55 -0.43 -8.81 0.90
CA PHE A 55 -0.97 -7.61 0.23
C PHE A 55 -0.46 -7.40 -1.21
N VAL A 56 -1.32 -6.94 -2.14
CA VAL A 56 -1.00 -6.64 -3.55
C VAL A 56 -1.46 -5.24 -3.99
N ASP A 57 -0.80 -4.69 -5.02
CA ASP A 57 -1.11 -3.35 -5.55
C ASP A 57 -2.56 -3.23 -6.07
N SER A 58 -3.10 -4.28 -6.71
CA SER A 58 -4.50 -4.36 -7.13
C SER A 58 -4.89 -5.82 -7.38
N ALA A 59 -6.00 -6.26 -6.75
CA ALA A 59 -6.53 -7.61 -6.92
C ALA A 59 -7.04 -7.86 -8.35
N VAL A 60 -7.62 -6.82 -8.98
CA VAL A 60 -8.07 -6.88 -10.38
C VAL A 60 -6.90 -7.10 -11.34
N MET A 61 -5.81 -6.34 -11.14
CA MET A 61 -4.62 -6.46 -11.97
C MET A 61 -3.96 -7.83 -11.81
N LEU A 62 -3.92 -8.35 -10.57
CA LEU A 62 -3.44 -9.71 -10.32
C LEU A 62 -4.32 -10.73 -11.06
N ASN A 63 -5.64 -10.67 -10.85
CA ASN A 63 -6.61 -11.56 -11.51
C ASN A 63 -6.45 -11.57 -13.05
N ALA A 64 -6.21 -10.42 -13.67
CA ALA A 64 -5.98 -10.31 -15.11
C ALA A 64 -4.64 -10.91 -15.59
N LYS A 65 -3.62 -10.92 -14.72
CA LYS A 65 -2.31 -11.50 -15.01
C LYS A 65 -2.25 -12.99 -14.71
N LEU A 66 -3.17 -13.53 -13.91
CA LEU A 66 -3.23 -14.95 -13.56
C LEU A 66 -3.58 -15.82 -14.77
N ARG A 67 -2.91 -16.96 -14.87
CA ARG A 67 -2.97 -17.95 -15.94
C ARG A 67 -2.70 -19.33 -15.34
N ALA A 68 -3.45 -20.33 -15.81
CA ALA A 68 -3.26 -21.70 -15.38
C ALA A 68 -1.83 -22.18 -15.64
N GLY A 69 -1.26 -22.94 -14.70
CA GLY A 69 0.07 -23.51 -14.80
C GLY A 69 1.21 -22.64 -14.27
N MET A 70 0.96 -21.40 -13.85
CA MET A 70 1.98 -20.59 -13.17
C MET A 70 2.38 -21.18 -11.83
N THR A 71 3.66 -21.13 -11.50
CA THR A 71 4.14 -21.62 -10.20
C THR A 71 3.84 -20.62 -9.09
N LEU A 72 3.73 -21.10 -7.85
CA LEU A 72 3.62 -20.23 -6.68
C LEU A 72 4.74 -19.17 -6.64
N LEU A 73 5.98 -19.59 -6.93
CA LEU A 73 7.13 -18.69 -6.98
C LEU A 73 6.97 -17.59 -8.03
N HIS A 74 6.43 -17.92 -9.21
CA HIS A 74 6.19 -16.95 -10.27
C HIS A 74 5.14 -15.91 -9.85
N VAL A 75 4.05 -16.34 -9.19
CA VAL A 75 3.03 -15.44 -8.65
C VAL A 75 3.61 -14.52 -7.57
N VAL A 76 4.40 -15.05 -6.64
CA VAL A 76 5.09 -14.27 -5.59
C VAL A 76 6.07 -13.26 -6.20
N ALA A 77 6.81 -13.64 -7.25
CA ALA A 77 7.72 -12.72 -7.95
C ALA A 77 6.97 -11.56 -8.60
N MET A 78 5.80 -11.80 -9.20
CA MET A 78 4.97 -10.77 -9.81
C MET A 78 4.30 -9.85 -8.78
N THR A 79 3.85 -10.38 -7.64
CA THR A 79 3.17 -9.62 -6.60
C THR A 79 4.14 -8.92 -5.64
N ARG A 80 5.41 -9.36 -5.61
CA ARG A 80 6.43 -8.96 -4.62
C ARG A 80 5.96 -9.19 -3.19
N SER A 81 5.08 -10.16 -2.98
CA SER A 81 4.38 -10.41 -1.72
C SER A 81 4.15 -11.92 -1.53
N LEU A 82 4.56 -12.43 -0.38
CA LEU A 82 4.21 -13.77 0.07
C LEU A 82 2.70 -13.81 0.32
N GLY A 83 1.97 -14.69 -0.37
CA GLY A 83 0.53 -14.87 -0.16
C GLY A 83 0.22 -15.34 1.26
N GLU A 84 -0.95 -14.98 1.78
CA GLU A 84 -1.43 -15.47 3.08
C GLU A 84 -1.90 -16.93 2.91
N PRO A 85 -1.26 -17.92 3.57
CA PRO A 85 -1.67 -19.31 3.46
C PRO A 85 -3.02 -19.52 4.16
N LYS A 86 -4.01 -20.01 3.43
CA LYS A 86 -5.35 -20.35 3.94
C LYS A 86 -5.52 -21.85 4.21
N SER A 87 -4.73 -22.68 3.55
CA SER A 87 -4.71 -24.12 3.75
C SER A 87 -3.73 -24.53 4.86
N PRO A 88 -4.00 -25.63 5.59
CA PRO A 88 -3.02 -26.25 6.49
C PRO A 88 -1.68 -26.51 5.78
N LYS A 89 -0.58 -26.54 6.55
CA LYS A 89 0.72 -26.96 6.02
C LYS A 89 0.61 -28.41 5.53
N ASP A 90 1.19 -28.69 4.36
CA ASP A 90 1.24 -30.01 3.71
C ASP A 90 -0.11 -30.57 3.21
N SER A 91 -1.16 -29.75 3.09
CA SER A 91 -2.42 -30.16 2.45
C SER A 91 -2.48 -29.71 0.98
N GLN A 92 -2.86 -30.62 0.08
CA GLN A 92 -3.20 -30.33 -1.31
C GLN A 92 -4.73 -30.30 -1.47
N PRO A 93 -5.31 -29.32 -2.18
CA PRO A 93 -4.66 -28.16 -2.80
C PRO A 93 -4.21 -27.09 -1.80
N GLU A 94 -3.08 -26.42 -2.11
CA GLU A 94 -2.57 -25.29 -1.33
C GLU A 94 -3.28 -23.99 -1.74
N THR A 95 -3.94 -23.32 -0.80
CA THR A 95 -4.67 -22.07 -1.08
C THR A 95 -3.92 -20.88 -0.51
N TYR A 96 -3.58 -19.93 -1.37
CA TYR A 96 -2.94 -18.66 -1.00
C TYR A 96 -3.85 -17.48 -1.34
N ARG A 97 -3.96 -16.54 -0.40
CA ARG A 97 -4.75 -15.32 -0.54
C ARG A 97 -3.86 -14.10 -0.77
N TRP A 98 -4.25 -13.26 -1.72
CA TRP A 98 -3.71 -11.92 -1.89
C TRP A 98 -4.80 -10.86 -1.81
N THR A 99 -4.65 -9.88 -0.94
CA THR A 99 -5.63 -8.82 -0.66
C THR A 99 -5.10 -7.46 -1.13
N ASP A 100 -5.96 -6.62 -1.69
CA ASP A 100 -5.61 -5.27 -2.12
C ASP A 100 -6.13 -4.18 -1.16
N GLY A 101 -5.79 -2.92 -1.45
CA GLY A 101 -6.17 -1.76 -0.62
C GLY A 101 -7.66 -1.44 -0.62
N SER A 102 -8.45 -2.03 -1.51
CA SER A 102 -9.91 -1.88 -1.57
C SER A 102 -10.64 -2.96 -0.75
N LEU A 103 -9.90 -3.73 0.04
CA LEU A 103 -10.35 -4.96 0.71
C LEU A 103 -10.81 -6.05 -0.26
N SER A 104 -10.52 -5.94 -1.56
CA SER A 104 -10.75 -7.03 -2.52
C SER A 104 -9.63 -8.05 -2.42
N TRP A 105 -9.94 -9.34 -2.53
CA TRP A 105 -8.91 -10.39 -2.47
C TRP A 105 -9.04 -11.38 -3.62
N VAL A 106 -7.94 -12.06 -3.91
CA VAL A 106 -7.86 -13.17 -4.85
C VAL A 106 -7.38 -14.39 -4.09
N ASP A 107 -8.20 -15.43 -4.08
CA ASP A 107 -7.84 -16.75 -3.57
C ASP A 107 -7.30 -17.58 -4.75
N CYS A 108 -6.08 -18.07 -4.63
CA CYS A 108 -5.41 -18.88 -5.65
C CYS A 108 -5.18 -20.29 -5.10
N GLU A 109 -5.64 -21.29 -5.84
CA GLU A 109 -5.44 -22.70 -5.55
C GLU A 109 -4.27 -23.23 -6.36
N PHE A 110 -3.31 -23.82 -5.67
CA PHE A 110 -2.15 -24.45 -6.25
C PHE A 110 -2.23 -25.96 -6.01
N HIS A 111 -2.05 -26.73 -7.07
CA HIS A 111 -1.92 -28.18 -6.99
C HIS A 111 -0.50 -28.55 -7.44
N ALA A 112 0.25 -29.25 -6.59
CA ALA A 112 1.66 -29.57 -6.83
C ALA A 112 2.49 -28.32 -7.23
N GLY A 113 2.25 -27.20 -6.55
CA GLY A 113 2.95 -25.92 -6.77
C GLY A 113 2.56 -25.16 -8.04
N LYS A 114 1.57 -25.63 -8.82
CA LYS A 114 1.05 -24.95 -10.03
C LYS A 114 -0.36 -24.42 -9.81
N LEU A 115 -0.61 -23.20 -10.27
CA LEU A 115 -1.91 -22.55 -10.20
C LEU A 115 -2.92 -23.32 -11.05
N THR A 116 -3.94 -23.87 -10.42
CA THR A 116 -5.05 -24.59 -11.08
C THR A 116 -6.28 -23.73 -11.20
N ARG A 117 -6.63 -23.02 -10.12
CA ARG A 117 -7.81 -22.16 -10.05
C ARG A 117 -7.51 -20.90 -9.28
N TRP A 118 -8.24 -19.84 -9.59
CA TRP A 118 -8.23 -18.62 -8.81
C TRP A 118 -9.62 -18.01 -8.81
N ASN A 119 -9.99 -17.36 -7.71
CA ASN A 119 -11.26 -16.67 -7.56
C ASN A 119 -11.01 -15.28 -6.99
N MET A 120 -11.56 -14.27 -7.65
CA MET A 120 -11.51 -12.89 -7.16
C MET A 120 -12.81 -12.58 -6.42
N VAL A 121 -12.69 -12.24 -5.14
CA VAL A 121 -13.81 -11.78 -4.32
C VAL A 121 -13.64 -10.30 -4.04
N ARG A 122 -14.65 -9.53 -4.41
CA ARG A 122 -14.81 -8.16 -3.93
C ARG A 122 -15.75 -8.21 -2.74
N PRO A 123 -15.40 -7.68 -1.56
CA PRO A 123 -16.34 -7.59 -0.47
C PRO A 123 -17.55 -6.79 -0.97
N ALA A 124 -18.74 -7.40 -0.83
CA ALA A 124 -19.97 -6.66 -1.02
C ALA A 124 -19.89 -5.48 -0.05
N GLN A 125 -19.95 -4.26 -0.58
CA GLN A 125 -20.23 -3.10 0.23
C GLN A 125 -21.55 -3.43 0.91
N ALA A 126 -21.52 -3.68 2.23
CA ALA A 126 -22.74 -3.88 2.98
C ALA A 126 -23.64 -2.70 2.61
N PRO A 127 -24.84 -2.94 2.05
CA PRO A 127 -25.77 -1.86 1.79
C PRO A 127 -25.94 -1.11 3.11
N ALA A 128 -25.59 0.17 3.13
CA ALA A 128 -25.96 1.07 4.22
C ALA A 128 -27.47 1.36 4.11
N GLU A 129 -28.26 0.31 4.07
CA GLU A 129 -29.68 0.28 3.75
C GLU A 129 -30.33 -0.64 4.77
N LEU A 130 -30.51 -0.10 5.98
CA LEU A 130 -31.37 -0.63 7.05
C LEU A 130 -31.44 0.33 8.27
N ALA A 131 -30.64 1.40 8.33
CA ALA A 131 -30.71 2.37 9.46
C ALA A 131 -31.57 3.62 9.17
N ALA A 132 -31.99 3.86 7.92
CA ALA A 132 -32.73 5.07 7.56
C ALA A 132 -34.25 4.85 7.37
N SER A 133 -34.74 3.62 7.27
CA SER A 133 -36.18 3.33 7.13
C SER A 133 -36.94 3.33 8.45
N ASP A 134 -36.28 3.08 9.59
CA ASP A 134 -36.93 3.07 10.90
C ASP A 134 -37.16 4.47 11.49
N ALA A 135 -36.45 5.50 10.99
CA ALA A 135 -36.61 6.87 11.47
C ALA A 135 -37.83 7.60 10.84
N CYS A 136 -38.27 7.21 9.64
CA CYS A 136 -39.43 7.82 8.97
C CYS A 136 -40.77 7.23 9.46
N ALA A 137 -40.79 5.97 9.92
CA ALA A 137 -42.00 5.31 10.40
C ALA A 137 -42.44 5.78 11.81
N ALA A 138 -41.51 6.31 12.62
CA ALA A 138 -41.80 6.78 13.98
C ALA A 138 -42.29 8.24 14.05
N ALA A 139 -42.24 9.00 12.95
CA ALA A 139 -42.61 10.42 12.91
C ALA A 139 -43.98 10.70 12.25
N GLY A 140 -44.71 9.65 11.85
CA GLY A 140 -46.00 9.77 11.17
C GLY A 140 -47.04 8.80 11.70
N GLY A 141 -47.65 9.12 12.84
CA GLY A 141 -48.83 8.43 13.37
C GLY A 141 -49.61 9.36 14.30
N PRO A 142 -50.96 9.42 14.15
CA PRO A 142 -51.82 10.56 14.50
C PRO A 142 -52.02 10.84 15.99
#